data_AF-A0A0D2GK21-F1
#
_entry.id   AF-A0A0D2GK21-F1
#
_cell.length_a   1.000
_cell.length_b   1.000
_cell.length_c   1.000
_cell.angle_alpha   90.00
_cell.angle_beta   90.00
_cell.angle_gamma   90.00
#
_symmetry.space_group_name_H-M   'P 1'
#
loop_
_entity.id
_entity.type
_entity.pdbx_description
1 polymer ?
#
loop_
_entity_poly.entity_id
_entity_poly.type
_entity_poly.pdbx_seq_one_letter_code
_entity_poly.pdbx_strand_id
1 'polypeptide(L)'
;MREMKQRDQEVRAHEQAHIAAGGQYVGGGARFSFETGPDGRQYATGGEVSIDASEAQTPEATIQKAAIIQKAALAPASPSAQDRAVAAKAAQMGREAQTELSKEKQEQAELAARDLASKGFSPKNIGGAQENLEQGATTPAKGINRENPFPVPGTGDAPPPFSVRNKRLNLVI
;
A
#
# COMPACT_ATOMS: atom_id res chain seq x y z
N MET A 1 -3.16 -10.11 41.76
CA MET A 1 -2.65 -11.38 41.15
C MET A 1 -3.47 -11.87 39.97
N ARG A 2 -4.79 -12.04 40.10
CA ARG A 2 -5.64 -12.43 38.95
C ARG A 2 -5.54 -11.41 37.81
N GLU A 3 -5.50 -10.13 38.16
CA GLU A 3 -5.42 -9.03 37.19
C GLU A 3 -4.09 -8.99 36.41
N MET A 4 -2.94 -9.19 37.07
CA MET A 4 -1.64 -9.26 36.37
C MET A 4 -1.54 -10.49 35.46
N LYS A 5 -2.11 -11.62 35.90
CA LYS A 5 -2.18 -12.84 35.07
C LYS A 5 -3.07 -12.66 33.85
N GLN A 6 -4.22 -12.00 34.01
CA GLN A 6 -5.11 -11.69 32.89
C GLN A 6 -4.44 -10.73 31.91
N ARG A 7 -3.85 -9.64 32.40
CA ARG A 7 -3.07 -8.72 31.55
C ARG A 7 -1.94 -9.42 30.81
N ASP A 8 -1.17 -10.29 31.46
CA ASP A 8 -0.09 -11.03 30.78
C ASP A 8 -0.62 -11.89 29.63
N GLN A 9 -1.77 -12.56 29.82
CA GLN A 9 -2.39 -13.34 28.76
C GLN A 9 -2.92 -12.45 27.63
N GLU A 10 -3.57 -11.34 27.97
CA GLU A 10 -4.09 -10.36 27.01
C GLU A 10 -2.97 -9.75 26.17
N VAL A 11 -1.89 -9.28 26.80
CA VAL A 11 -0.72 -8.72 26.12
C VAL A 11 -0.12 -9.76 25.19
N ARG A 12 0.12 -10.98 25.65
CA ARG A 12 0.67 -12.03 24.77
C ARG A 12 -0.22 -12.35 23.59
N ALA A 13 -1.54 -12.41 23.81
CA ALA A 13 -2.50 -12.65 22.74
C ALA A 13 -2.53 -11.47 21.73
N HIS A 14 -2.42 -10.24 22.22
CA HIS A 14 -2.33 -9.02 21.41
C HIS A 14 -1.09 -9.05 20.52
N GLU A 15 0.09 -9.26 21.10
CA GLU A 15 1.34 -9.35 20.35
C GLU A 15 1.37 -10.51 19.36
N GLN A 16 0.81 -11.66 19.76
CA GLN A 16 0.72 -12.83 18.88
C GLN A 16 -0.18 -12.55 17.68
N ALA A 17 -1.27 -11.81 17.84
CA ALA A 17 -2.15 -11.43 16.74
C ALA A 17 -1.41 -10.53 15.73
N HIS A 18 -0.63 -9.57 16.22
CA HIS A 18 0.22 -8.72 15.37
C HIS A 18 1.24 -9.54 14.58
N ILE A 19 1.97 -10.46 15.23
CA ILE A 19 2.96 -11.31 14.56
C ILE A 19 2.30 -12.20 13.51
N ALA A 20 1.20 -12.86 13.87
CA ALA A 20 0.49 -13.78 12.98
C ALA A 20 -0.01 -13.08 11.70
N ALA A 21 -0.43 -11.82 11.81
CA ALA A 21 -0.90 -11.04 10.67
C ALA A 21 0.24 -10.36 9.88
N GLY A 22 1.33 -9.96 10.54
CA GLY A 22 2.49 -9.31 9.91
C GLY A 22 3.44 -10.27 9.18
N GLY A 23 3.47 -11.54 9.59
CA GLY A 23 4.24 -12.58 8.91
C GLY A 23 5.71 -12.20 8.72
N GLN A 24 6.18 -12.21 7.47
CA GLN A 24 7.58 -11.94 7.13
C GLN A 24 8.03 -10.47 7.28
N TYR A 25 7.09 -9.52 7.42
CA TYR A 25 7.43 -8.09 7.55
C TYR A 25 7.63 -7.67 9.01
N VAL A 26 7.42 -8.61 9.93
CA VAL A 26 7.75 -8.45 11.33
C VAL A 26 9.28 -8.44 11.46
N GLY A 27 9.85 -7.30 11.85
CA GLY A 27 11.29 -7.07 11.96
C GLY A 27 11.95 -7.78 13.15
N GLY A 28 11.16 -8.46 13.98
CA GLY A 28 11.61 -9.28 15.11
C GLY A 28 10.43 -9.82 15.93
N GLY A 29 10.67 -10.74 16.86
CA GLY A 29 9.62 -11.22 17.76
C GLY A 29 9.04 -10.14 18.66
N ALA A 30 7.95 -10.47 19.36
CA ALA A 30 7.33 -9.57 20.33
C ALA A 30 8.32 -9.24 21.46
N ARG A 31 8.37 -7.96 21.81
CA ARG A 31 9.16 -7.44 22.92
C ARG A 31 8.20 -7.13 24.05
N PHE A 32 8.43 -7.73 25.22
CA PHE A 32 7.53 -7.59 26.36
C PHE A 32 8.17 -6.75 27.45
N SER A 33 7.35 -5.90 28.08
CA SER A 33 7.65 -5.24 29.34
C SER A 33 7.07 -6.06 30.48
N PHE A 34 7.88 -6.34 31.49
CA PHE A 34 7.50 -7.19 32.61
C PHE A 34 7.45 -6.41 33.92
N GLU A 35 6.49 -6.76 34.76
CA GLU A 35 6.41 -6.28 36.14
C GLU A 35 6.49 -7.47 37.11
N THR A 36 7.30 -7.32 38.16
CA THR A 36 7.45 -8.34 39.20
C THR A 36 6.31 -8.22 40.20
N GLY A 37 5.51 -9.27 40.29
CA GLY A 37 4.44 -9.37 41.28
C GLY A 37 4.97 -9.60 42.71
N PRO A 38 4.10 -9.44 43.72
CA PRO A 38 4.44 -9.70 45.12
C PRO A 38 4.77 -11.17 45.42
N ASP A 39 4.55 -12.08 44.47
CA ASP A 39 4.94 -13.49 44.50
C ASP A 39 6.35 -13.74 43.90
N GLY A 40 7.05 -12.70 43.46
CA GLY A 40 8.36 -12.79 42.82
C GLY A 40 8.32 -13.27 41.36
N ARG A 41 7.14 -13.41 40.75
CA ARG A 41 7.00 -13.81 39.34
C ARG A 41 6.87 -12.58 38.45
N GLN A 42 7.39 -12.67 37.23
CA GLN A 42 7.26 -11.63 36.22
C GLN A 42 6.00 -11.83 35.38
N TYR A 43 5.24 -10.75 35.17
CA TYR A 43 4.03 -10.72 34.36
C TYR A 43 4.17 -9.65 33.28
N ALA A 44 3.82 -9.95 32.03
CA ALA A 44 3.86 -8.97 30.95
C ALA A 44 2.75 -7.93 31.16
N THR A 45 3.13 -6.66 31.23
CA THR A 45 2.21 -5.52 31.38
C THR A 45 2.06 -4.71 30.10
N GLY A 46 2.98 -4.89 29.14
CA GLY A 46 2.92 -4.33 27.81
C GLY A 46 3.76 -5.14 26.83
N GLY A 47 3.49 -4.97 25.55
CA GLY A 47 4.19 -5.63 24.45
C GLY A 47 4.32 -4.67 23.28
N GLU A 48 5.32 -4.93 22.43
CA GLU A 48 5.49 -4.23 21.19
C GLU A 48 6.11 -5.16 20.10
N VAL A 49 5.63 -5.05 18.87
CA VAL A 49 6.14 -5.76 17.69
C VAL A 49 6.74 -4.77 16.71
N SER A 50 8.01 -4.97 16.37
CA SER A 50 8.66 -4.18 15.32
C SER A 50 8.20 -4.66 13.95
N ILE A 51 7.73 -3.74 13.12
CA ILE A 51 7.34 -3.96 11.73
C ILE A 51 8.25 -3.15 10.81
N ASP A 52 8.76 -3.81 9.78
CA ASP A 52 9.49 -3.14 8.71
C ASP A 52 8.48 -2.48 7.75
N ALA A 53 8.33 -1.16 7.87
CA ALA A 53 7.56 -0.34 6.94
C ALA A 53 8.49 0.47 6.02
N SER A 54 9.56 -0.16 5.54
CA SER A 54 10.33 0.39 4.42
C SER A 54 9.63 0.09 3.09
N GLU A 55 9.85 0.96 2.12
CA GLU A 55 9.44 0.70 0.73
C GLU A 55 10.18 -0.53 0.17
N ALA A 56 9.53 -1.29 -0.69
CA ALA A 56 10.13 -2.41 -1.39
C ALA A 56 10.83 -1.96 -2.68
N GLN A 57 11.49 -2.89 -3.37
CA GLN A 57 12.23 -2.60 -4.60
C GLN A 57 11.36 -2.14 -5.77
N THR A 58 10.07 -2.52 -5.78
CA THR A 58 9.13 -2.11 -6.83
C THR A 58 7.85 -1.54 -6.22
N PRO A 59 7.14 -0.64 -6.93
CA PRO A 59 5.86 -0.11 -6.46
C PRO A 59 4.84 -1.20 -6.17
N GLU A 60 4.76 -2.26 -6.99
CA GLU A 60 3.84 -3.37 -6.74
C GLU A 60 4.15 -4.11 -5.44
N ALA A 61 5.44 -4.39 -5.19
CA ALA A 61 5.87 -5.02 -3.95
C ALA A 61 5.58 -4.13 -2.74
N THR A 62 5.72 -2.80 -2.88
CA THR A 62 5.39 -1.83 -1.84
C THR A 62 3.90 -1.81 -1.54
N ILE A 63 3.02 -1.89 -2.55
CA ILE A 63 1.56 -1.96 -2.36
C ILE A 63 1.16 -3.22 -1.57
N GLN A 64 1.72 -4.37 -1.94
CA GLN A 64 1.45 -5.64 -1.25
C GLN A 64 1.95 -5.59 0.20
N LYS A 65 3.18 -5.10 0.40
CA LYS A 65 3.78 -4.92 1.72
C LYS A 65 2.95 -3.98 2.60
N ALA A 66 2.57 -2.83 2.06
CA ALA A 66 1.72 -1.84 2.74
C ALA A 66 0.39 -2.44 3.20
N ALA A 67 -0.28 -3.22 2.34
CA ALA A 67 -1.53 -3.90 2.70
C ALA A 67 -1.35 -4.90 3.85
N ILE A 68 -0.25 -5.65 3.84
CA ILE A 68 0.06 -6.64 4.88
C ILE A 68 0.37 -5.93 6.21
N ILE A 69 1.17 -4.87 6.19
CA ILE A 69 1.48 -4.06 7.38
C ILE A 69 0.22 -3.43 7.96
N GLN A 70 -0.64 -2.87 7.10
CA GLN A 70 -1.91 -2.29 7.53
C GLN A 70 -2.79 -3.34 8.22
N LYS A 71 -2.89 -4.54 7.63
CA LYS A 71 -3.63 -5.65 8.21
C LYS A 71 -3.03 -6.11 9.54
N ALA A 72 -1.71 -6.16 9.64
CA ALA A 72 -1.00 -6.56 10.85
C ALA A 72 -1.25 -5.60 12.02
N ALA A 73 -1.17 -4.30 11.74
CA ALA A 73 -1.46 -3.26 12.71
C ALA A 73 -2.93 -3.29 13.18
N LEU A 74 -3.88 -3.62 12.30
CA LEU A 74 -5.31 -3.69 12.65
C LEU A 74 -5.78 -5.10 13.07
N ALA A 75 -4.85 -6.05 13.27
CA ALA A 75 -5.20 -7.45 13.52
C ALA A 75 -5.84 -7.72 14.89
N PRO A 76 -5.39 -7.12 16.01
CA PRO A 76 -6.01 -7.34 17.30
C PRO A 76 -7.42 -6.75 17.36
N ALA A 77 -8.27 -7.32 18.22
CA ALA A 77 -9.63 -6.83 18.43
C ALA A 77 -9.69 -5.40 19.00
N SER A 78 -8.64 -4.98 19.71
CA SER A 78 -8.50 -3.63 20.28
C SER A 78 -7.15 -3.03 19.90
N PRO A 79 -6.99 -2.51 18.67
CA PRO A 79 -5.75 -1.89 18.25
C PRO A 79 -5.49 -0.61 19.07
N SER A 80 -4.25 -0.45 19.51
CA SER A 80 -3.76 0.72 20.22
C SER A 80 -3.78 1.98 19.32
N ALA A 81 -3.57 3.15 19.91
CA ALA A 81 -3.42 4.39 19.12
C ALA A 81 -2.19 4.33 18.20
N GLN A 82 -1.14 3.65 18.64
CA GLN A 82 0.09 3.46 17.90
C GLN A 82 -0.14 2.53 16.70
N ASP A 83 -0.86 1.43 16.89
CA ASP A 83 -1.21 0.48 15.83
C ASP A 83 -1.97 1.18 14.70
N ARG A 84 -2.98 2.00 15.07
CA ARG A 84 -3.74 2.76 14.08
C ARG A 84 -2.88 3.78 13.33
N ALA A 85 -1.90 4.39 13.99
CA ALA A 85 -0.95 5.29 13.34
C ALA A 85 -0.07 4.53 12.34
N VAL A 86 0.40 3.33 12.69
CA VAL A 86 1.15 2.46 11.76
C VAL A 86 0.29 2.04 10.58
N ALA A 87 -0.96 1.65 10.82
CA ALA A 87 -1.91 1.29 9.77
C ALA A 87 -2.17 2.45 8.81
N ALA A 88 -2.36 3.67 9.32
CA ALA A 88 -2.56 4.87 8.52
C ALA A 88 -1.33 5.18 7.66
N LYS A 89 -0.13 4.99 8.22
CA LYS A 89 1.12 5.20 7.50
C LYS A 89 1.36 4.16 6.41
N ALA A 90 1.06 2.90 6.68
CA ALA A 90 1.09 1.85 5.67
C ALA A 90 0.08 2.14 4.54
N ALA A 91 -1.14 2.58 4.87
CA ALA A 91 -2.11 2.99 3.87
C ALA A 91 -1.63 4.16 3.00
N GLN A 92 -0.90 5.12 3.58
CA GLN A 92 -0.28 6.21 2.83
C GLN A 92 0.78 5.70 1.85
N MET A 93 1.70 4.86 2.32
CA MET A 93 2.73 4.22 1.49
C MET A 93 2.13 3.45 0.31
N GLY A 94 1.04 2.70 0.55
CA GLY A 94 0.34 1.99 -0.51
C GLY A 94 -0.25 2.91 -1.58
N ARG A 95 -0.80 4.06 -1.19
CA ARG A 95 -1.33 5.08 -2.13
C ARG A 95 -0.24 5.75 -2.96
N GLU A 96 0.89 6.05 -2.33
CA GLU A 96 2.06 6.62 -3.00
C GLU A 96 2.58 5.65 -4.06
N ALA A 97 2.79 4.38 -3.68
CA ALA A 97 3.23 3.33 -4.61
C ALA A 97 2.23 3.03 -5.73
N GLN A 98 0.91 3.11 -5.48
CA GLN A 98 -0.10 2.99 -6.54
C GLN A 98 -0.01 4.11 -7.59
N THR A 99 0.27 5.33 -7.13
CA THR A 99 0.43 6.49 -8.01
C THR A 99 1.69 6.33 -8.85
N GLU A 100 2.78 5.87 -8.24
CA GLU A 100 4.05 5.60 -8.92
C GLU A 100 3.91 4.50 -9.98
N LEU A 101 3.28 3.37 -9.61
CA LEU A 101 3.00 2.27 -10.53
C LEU A 101 2.23 2.72 -11.79
N SER A 102 1.28 3.63 -11.61
CA SER A 102 0.47 4.16 -12.71
C SER A 102 1.31 5.02 -13.66
N LYS A 103 2.26 5.79 -13.13
CA LYS A 103 3.21 6.59 -13.92
C LYS A 103 4.21 5.70 -14.67
N GLU A 104 4.80 4.72 -13.99
CA GLU A 104 5.76 3.78 -14.62
C GLU A 104 5.12 3.03 -15.79
N LYS A 105 3.85 2.61 -15.65
CA LYS A 105 3.11 1.95 -16.75
C LYS A 105 2.85 2.88 -17.93
N GLN A 106 2.56 4.16 -17.67
CA GLN A 106 2.37 5.15 -18.74
C GLN A 106 3.67 5.40 -19.49
N GLU A 107 4.78 5.61 -18.78
CA GLU A 107 6.10 5.82 -19.39
C GLU A 107 6.55 4.60 -20.20
N GLN A 108 6.35 3.39 -19.67
CA GLN A 108 6.67 2.17 -20.41
C GLN A 108 5.81 2.01 -21.67
N ALA A 109 4.52 2.36 -21.62
CA ALA A 109 3.65 2.33 -22.79
C ALA A 109 4.07 3.35 -23.85
N GLU A 110 4.47 4.55 -23.45
CA GLU A 110 4.98 5.59 -24.35
C GLU A 110 6.31 5.19 -25.00
N LEU A 111 7.23 4.61 -24.23
CA LEU A 111 8.50 4.09 -24.74
C LEU A 111 8.26 2.94 -25.73
N ALA A 112 7.39 1.99 -25.38
CA ALA A 112 7.03 0.88 -26.27
C ALA A 112 6.37 1.38 -27.56
N ALA A 113 5.49 2.39 -27.50
CA ALA A 113 4.87 2.99 -28.67
C ALA A 113 5.90 3.71 -29.56
N ARG A 114 6.88 4.40 -28.98
CA ARG A 114 8.00 5.04 -29.71
C ARG A 114 8.90 4.01 -30.39
N ASP A 115 9.20 2.90 -29.71
CA ASP A 115 10.01 1.80 -30.25
C ASP A 115 9.31 1.06 -31.40
N LEU A 116 7.99 0.88 -31.30
CA LEU A 116 7.18 0.29 -32.38
C LEU A 116 7.10 1.22 -33.59
N ALA A 117 7.00 2.54 -33.37
CA ALA A 117 7.03 3.54 -34.44
C ALA A 117 8.40 3.62 -35.13
N SER A 118 9.50 3.49 -34.38
CA SER A 118 10.86 3.54 -34.94
C SER A 118 11.24 2.28 -35.73
N LYS A 119 10.67 1.12 -35.40
CA LYS A 119 10.86 -0.16 -36.13
C LYS A 119 10.01 -0.31 -37.40
N GLY A 120 9.31 0.75 -37.82
CA GLY A 120 8.63 0.80 -39.13
C GLY A 120 7.35 -0.04 -39.22
N PHE A 121 6.73 -0.41 -38.10
CA PHE A 121 5.46 -1.13 -38.11
C PHE A 121 4.32 -0.16 -38.49
N SER A 122 4.01 -0.08 -39.78
CA SER A 122 2.83 0.64 -40.28
C SER A 122 1.56 -0.17 -39.97
N PRO A 123 0.61 0.32 -39.14
CA PRO A 123 -0.68 -0.32 -38.96
C PRO A 123 -1.57 0.02 -40.16
N LYS A 124 -1.17 -0.45 -41.34
CA LYS A 124 -1.94 -0.32 -42.58
C LYS A 124 -2.18 -1.70 -43.18
N ASN A 125 -2.74 -2.60 -42.37
CA ASN A 125 -3.33 -3.86 -42.83
C ASN A 125 -4.23 -4.51 -41.76
N ILE A 126 -5.06 -3.71 -41.08
CA ILE A 126 -6.25 -4.22 -40.38
C ILE A 126 -7.46 -3.51 -41.00
N GLY A 127 -7.73 -3.84 -42.25
CA GLY A 127 -8.95 -3.47 -42.95
C GLY A 127 -9.64 -4.74 -43.41
N GLY A 128 -10.79 -5.06 -42.82
CA GLY A 128 -11.72 -6.05 -43.38
C GLY A 128 -12.36 -7.00 -42.37
N ALA A 129 -13.30 -6.49 -41.57
CA ALA A 129 -14.55 -7.21 -41.26
C ALA A 129 -15.55 -6.22 -40.65
N GLN A 130 -16.39 -5.65 -41.52
CA GLN A 130 -17.59 -4.91 -41.14
C GLN A 130 -18.73 -5.90 -40.89
N GLU A 131 -19.58 -5.53 -39.92
CA GLU A 131 -21.03 -5.74 -39.86
C GLU A 131 -21.59 -7.11 -39.40
N ASN A 132 -22.19 -7.10 -38.20
CA ASN A 132 -23.63 -7.33 -38.15
C ASN A 132 -24.30 -6.56 -36.99
N LEU A 133 -25.46 -6.00 -37.32
CA LEU A 133 -26.33 -5.12 -36.54
C LEU A 133 -27.25 -5.91 -35.60
N GLU A 134 -28.02 -5.13 -34.81
CA GLU A 134 -29.27 -5.46 -34.09
C GLU A 134 -29.11 -5.82 -32.62
N GLN A 135 -29.79 -5.21 -31.64
CA GLN A 135 -30.89 -4.24 -31.57
C GLN A 135 -30.98 -3.73 -30.11
N GLY A 136 -31.39 -2.48 -29.89
CA GLY A 136 -31.82 -2.04 -28.55
C GLY A 136 -31.71 -0.53 -28.30
N ALA A 137 -32.60 0.25 -28.91
CA ALA A 137 -32.88 1.65 -28.55
C ALA A 137 -33.20 1.78 -27.04
N THR A 138 -32.84 2.85 -26.34
CA THR A 138 -33.69 4.07 -26.22
C THR A 138 -32.91 5.37 -25.96
N THR A 139 -33.39 6.42 -26.61
CA THR A 139 -33.00 7.84 -26.74
C THR A 139 -33.30 8.72 -25.48
N PRO A 140 -33.25 10.08 -25.49
CA PRO A 140 -32.13 11.05 -25.47
C PRO A 140 -32.17 12.09 -24.30
N ALA A 141 -31.08 12.83 -24.04
CA ALA A 141 -31.13 14.21 -23.49
C ALA A 141 -29.83 14.96 -23.85
N LYS A 142 -29.85 15.83 -24.87
CA LYS A 142 -30.03 17.30 -24.81
C LYS A 142 -28.83 18.07 -24.20
N GLY A 143 -27.88 18.35 -25.10
CA GLY A 143 -27.12 19.60 -25.31
C GLY A 143 -26.70 20.50 -24.14
N ILE A 144 -25.39 20.74 -24.06
CA ILE A 144 -24.81 22.10 -24.09
C ILE A 144 -23.43 22.05 -24.77
N ASN A 145 -23.30 22.78 -25.88
CA ASN A 145 -22.02 23.22 -26.42
C ASN A 145 -21.65 24.55 -25.73
N ARG A 146 -20.40 24.72 -25.31
CA ARG A 146 -19.68 26.01 -25.33
C ARG A 146 -18.22 25.87 -24.88
N GLU A 147 -17.36 25.72 -25.89
CA GLU A 147 -16.11 26.46 -26.16
C GLU A 147 -15.16 26.91 -25.02
N ASN A 148 -13.91 26.42 -25.17
CA ASN A 148 -12.58 27.02 -24.88
C ASN A 148 -12.05 27.16 -23.43
N PRO A 149 -10.72 27.26 -23.23
CA PRO A 149 -9.58 26.78 -24.04
C PRO A 149 -8.54 25.98 -23.20
N PHE A 150 -7.63 25.31 -23.90
CA PHE A 150 -6.42 24.66 -23.35
C PHE A 150 -5.70 25.48 -22.26
N PRO A 151 -5.33 24.89 -21.12
CA PRO A 151 -4.12 25.27 -20.42
C PRO A 151 -2.92 24.53 -21.01
N VAL A 152 -1.88 25.31 -21.31
CA VAL A 152 -0.53 24.92 -21.75
C VAL A 152 0.07 23.77 -20.92
N PRO A 153 1.00 22.96 -21.49
CA PRO A 153 1.74 21.97 -20.73
C PRO A 153 2.65 22.69 -19.73
N GLY A 154 2.33 22.54 -18.44
CA GLY A 154 3.24 22.93 -17.38
C GLY A 154 4.50 22.06 -17.47
N THR A 155 5.62 22.69 -17.78
CA THR A 155 6.97 22.19 -17.45
C THR A 155 7.07 22.11 -15.92
N GLY A 156 6.50 21.07 -15.34
CA GLY A 156 6.80 20.63 -13.99
C GLY A 156 7.89 19.59 -14.10
N ASP A 157 9.05 19.88 -13.52
CA ASP A 157 10.15 18.95 -13.30
C ASP A 157 9.65 17.51 -13.15
N ALA A 158 10.15 16.63 -14.01
CA ALA A 158 10.06 15.19 -13.76
C ALA A 158 10.58 14.96 -12.33
N PRO A 159 9.81 14.31 -11.44
CA PRO A 159 10.38 13.89 -10.17
C PRO A 159 11.62 13.06 -10.48
N PRO A 160 12.77 13.33 -9.84
CA PRO A 160 14.00 12.61 -10.15
C PRO A 160 13.78 11.10 -9.96
N PRO A 161 14.38 10.24 -10.80
CA PRO A 161 14.35 8.81 -10.58
C PRO A 161 14.96 8.54 -9.20
N PHE A 162 14.14 7.95 -8.33
CA PHE A 162 14.49 7.28 -7.08
C PHE A 162 15.87 7.63 -6.53
N SER A 163 15.99 8.79 -5.88
CA SER A 163 16.96 8.91 -4.78
C SER A 163 16.38 8.13 -3.60
N VAL A 164 16.53 6.81 -3.66
CA VAL A 164 16.22 5.88 -2.57
C VAL A 164 17.17 6.19 -1.42
N ARG A 165 16.88 7.23 -0.64
CA ARG A 165 17.22 7.16 0.78
C ARG A 165 16.27 6.15 1.35
N ASN A 166 16.67 4.87 1.32
CA ASN A 166 16.08 3.80 2.11
C ASN A 166 16.18 4.19 3.59
N LYS A 167 15.29 5.09 4.04
CA LYS A 167 15.08 5.33 5.46
C LYS A 167 14.42 4.05 5.94
N ARG A 168 15.21 3.19 6.58
CA ARG A 168 14.67 2.06 7.34
C ARG A 168 13.65 2.62 8.33
N LEU A 169 12.39 2.46 8.01
CA LEU A 169 11.29 2.85 8.86
C LEU A 169 10.87 1.60 9.61
N ASN A 170 11.44 1.45 10.80
CA ASN A 170 10.94 0.50 11.77
C ASN A 170 9.80 1.20 12.50
N LEU A 171 8.60 0.67 12.33
CA LEU A 171 7.42 1.07 13.08
C LEU A 171 7.18 0.01 14.14
N VAL A 172 6.52 0.42 15.22
CA VAL A 172 6.24 -0.46 16.34
C VAL A 172 4.74 -0.45 16.52
N ILE A 173 4.12 -1.63 16.65
CA ILE A 173 2.71 -1.84 16.98
C ILE A 173 2.64 -2.54 18.33
#